data_AF-W2TX26-F1
#
_entry.id   AF-W2TX26-F1
#
_cell.length_a   1.000
_cell.length_b   1.000
_cell.length_c   1.000
_cell.angle_alpha   90.00
_cell.angle_beta   90.00
_cell.angle_gamma   90.00
#
_symmetry.space_group_name_H-M   'P 1'
#
loop_
_entity.id
_entity.type
_entity.pdbx_description
1 polymer ?
#
loop_
_entity_poly.entity_id
_entity_poly.type
_entity_poly.pdbx_seq_one_letter_code
_entity_poly.pdbx_strand_id
1 'polypeptide(L)'
;MKVLVAGYKHETNTFALDKADWSAFEKGEAFPAPVRGQQMLETMDAVAMPATGFLHYARSKGWSIVPSLWCGAVPSSYVTEDAFERICDEICNDVKAGGFDAVYLDLHGAGVAENEDDTEGELIGRVRQLVGEKMPIVVSLDLHANVTERMLRSADGMVSFRTYPHVDYVETGELAAELLSRRMAHGRRETGPKMTGFVAGLGPSACVETGGVLVVVASGKIGAQDRELFRFVGVHPEQMKIIVVKSSNHFRADFVPLVENEQTDVVIAKARGAAAADPGDLPWRKLPDSIRRRP
;
A
#
# COMPACT_ATOMS: atom_id res chain seq x y z
N MET A 1 15.17 -0.21 15.72
CA MET A 1 13.95 -0.99 15.48
C MET A 1 14.34 -2.36 14.99
N LYS A 2 13.64 -3.40 15.42
CA LYS A 2 13.80 -4.77 14.97
C LYS A 2 12.65 -5.15 14.05
N VAL A 3 12.91 -5.69 12.86
CA VAL A 3 11.85 -6.07 11.90
C VAL A 3 11.95 -7.53 11.59
N LEU A 4 10.86 -8.27 11.76
CA LEU A 4 10.74 -9.63 11.25
C LEU A 4 10.56 -9.57 9.73
N VAL A 5 11.40 -10.30 8.99
CA VAL A 5 11.33 -10.37 7.53
C VAL A 5 11.10 -11.82 7.11
N ALA A 6 10.03 -12.06 6.37
CA ALA A 6 9.69 -13.34 5.78
C ALA A 6 9.29 -13.17 4.30
N GLY A 7 9.30 -14.26 3.53
CA GLY A 7 8.86 -14.22 2.14
C GLY A 7 8.29 -15.55 1.64
N TYR A 8 7.33 -15.43 0.74
CA TYR A 8 6.65 -16.53 0.08
C TYR A 8 6.23 -16.07 -1.32
N LYS A 9 6.81 -16.68 -2.36
CA LYS A 9 6.54 -16.35 -3.77
C LYS A 9 5.98 -17.54 -4.51
N HIS A 10 4.77 -17.41 -5.04
CA HIS A 10 4.20 -18.32 -6.01
C HIS A 10 3.11 -17.60 -6.81
N GLU A 11 3.00 -17.91 -8.09
CA GLU A 11 1.91 -17.45 -8.95
C GLU A 11 1.12 -18.67 -9.43
N THR A 12 -0.15 -18.73 -9.08
CA THR A 12 -0.99 -19.87 -9.46
C THR A 12 -1.72 -19.63 -10.78
N ASN A 13 -1.53 -20.55 -11.72
CA ASN A 13 -2.44 -20.77 -12.83
C ASN A 13 -3.33 -21.99 -12.51
N THR A 14 -4.60 -21.75 -12.18
CA THR A 14 -5.55 -22.80 -11.78
C THR A 14 -5.90 -23.80 -12.89
N PHE A 15 -5.50 -23.51 -14.15
CA PHE A 15 -5.64 -24.43 -15.29
C PHE A 15 -4.38 -25.27 -15.54
N ALA A 16 -3.25 -24.98 -14.87
CA ALA A 16 -2.04 -25.78 -14.97
C ALA A 16 -2.22 -27.13 -14.25
N LEU A 17 -1.49 -28.15 -14.71
CA LEU A 17 -1.62 -29.51 -14.19
C LEU A 17 -0.68 -29.79 -13.02
N ASP A 18 0.52 -29.24 -13.06
CA ASP A 18 1.57 -29.52 -12.08
C ASP A 18 1.40 -28.61 -10.87
N LYS A 19 1.10 -29.22 -9.71
CA LYS A 19 0.95 -28.52 -8.43
C LYS A 19 2.31 -28.12 -7.86
N ALA A 20 2.34 -27.01 -7.14
CA ALA A 20 3.50 -26.60 -6.36
C ALA A 20 3.48 -27.32 -5.00
N ASP A 21 4.02 -28.54 -4.97
CA ASP A 21 4.30 -29.24 -3.71
C ASP A 21 5.56 -28.69 -3.02
N TRP A 22 5.87 -29.18 -1.82
CA TRP A 22 7.06 -28.68 -1.09
C TRP A 22 8.36 -28.87 -1.88
N SER A 23 8.47 -29.93 -2.68
CA SER A 23 9.64 -30.16 -3.52
C SER A 23 9.82 -29.07 -4.57
N ALA A 24 8.72 -28.48 -5.06
CA ALA A 24 8.78 -27.35 -5.99
C ALA A 24 9.48 -26.12 -5.37
N PHE A 25 9.29 -25.87 -4.07
CA PHE A 25 9.99 -24.81 -3.35
C PHE A 25 11.47 -25.17 -3.10
N GLU A 26 11.78 -26.44 -2.81
CA GLU A 26 13.15 -26.90 -2.52
C GLU A 26 14.09 -26.91 -3.74
N LYS A 27 13.56 -26.97 -4.96
CA LYS A 27 14.37 -27.10 -6.18
C LYS A 27 15.31 -25.92 -6.45
N GLY A 28 14.98 -24.72 -5.97
CA GLY A 28 15.82 -23.54 -6.16
C GLY A 28 16.00 -23.16 -7.64
N GLU A 29 14.91 -23.11 -8.41
CA GLU A 29 14.92 -22.79 -9.85
C GLU A 29 15.01 -21.27 -10.10
N ALA A 30 13.92 -20.61 -10.50
CA ALA A 30 13.90 -19.15 -10.70
C ALA A 30 13.94 -18.36 -9.38
N PHE A 31 13.63 -19.03 -8.27
CA PHE A 31 13.76 -18.53 -6.92
C PHE A 31 14.80 -19.35 -6.16
N PRO A 32 15.51 -18.79 -5.16
CA PRO A 32 16.36 -19.59 -4.30
C PRO A 32 15.52 -20.61 -3.51
N ALA A 33 16.15 -21.75 -3.18
CA ALA A 33 15.57 -22.74 -2.27
C ALA A 33 15.25 -22.09 -0.90
N PRO A 34 14.41 -22.73 -0.05
CA PRO A 34 14.00 -22.14 1.22
C PRO A 34 15.21 -21.77 2.08
N VAL A 35 15.30 -20.50 2.46
CA VAL A 35 16.40 -19.95 3.26
C VAL A 35 15.87 -19.32 4.55
N ARG A 36 16.68 -19.40 5.60
CA ARG A 36 16.37 -18.91 6.95
C ARG A 36 17.60 -18.27 7.59
N GLY A 37 17.41 -17.55 8.69
CA GLY A 37 18.51 -17.09 9.52
C GLY A 37 19.51 -16.20 8.75
N GLN A 38 20.79 -16.37 9.03
CA GLN A 38 21.86 -15.63 8.37
C GLN A 38 21.92 -15.90 6.85
N GLN A 39 21.61 -17.13 6.43
CA GLN A 39 21.61 -17.51 5.02
C GLN A 39 20.54 -16.76 4.22
N MET A 40 19.38 -16.46 4.83
CA MET A 40 18.35 -15.63 4.19
C MET A 40 18.91 -14.24 3.86
N LEU A 41 19.62 -13.61 4.80
CA LEU A 41 20.21 -12.29 4.60
C LEU A 41 21.26 -12.29 3.48
N GLU A 42 22.17 -13.28 3.51
CA GLU A 42 23.22 -13.44 2.50
C GLU A 42 22.65 -13.70 1.11
N THR A 43 21.58 -14.51 1.03
CA THR A 43 20.92 -14.83 -0.25
C THR A 43 20.24 -13.59 -0.82
N MET A 44 19.50 -12.84 0.01
CA MET A 44 18.81 -11.62 -0.45
C MET A 44 19.78 -10.50 -0.85
N ASP A 45 20.95 -10.39 -0.21
CA ASP A 45 22.00 -9.45 -0.62
C ASP A 45 22.60 -9.81 -2.01
N ALA A 46 22.44 -11.05 -2.48
CA ALA A 46 23.01 -11.54 -3.74
C ALA A 46 22.03 -11.56 -4.92
N VAL A 47 20.75 -11.27 -4.70
CA VAL A 47 19.69 -11.28 -5.73
C VAL A 47 18.95 -9.95 -5.78
N ALA A 48 18.22 -9.69 -6.86
CA ALA A 48 17.33 -8.53 -6.96
C ALA A 48 15.90 -8.95 -6.63
N MET A 49 15.50 -8.77 -5.37
CA MET A 49 14.15 -9.04 -4.87
C MET A 49 13.65 -7.84 -4.03
N PRO A 50 12.35 -7.75 -3.73
CA PRO A 50 11.85 -6.72 -2.81
C PRO A 50 12.43 -6.87 -1.41
N ALA A 51 12.67 -8.10 -0.93
CA ALA A 51 13.43 -8.29 0.30
C ALA A 51 14.83 -7.63 0.25
N THR A 52 15.54 -7.65 -0.88
CA THR A 52 16.84 -6.99 -1.04
C THR A 52 16.75 -5.49 -0.75
N GLY A 53 15.83 -4.79 -1.42
CA GLY A 53 15.65 -3.35 -1.21
C GLY A 53 15.22 -3.00 0.20
N PHE A 54 14.35 -3.82 0.78
CA PHE A 54 13.94 -3.63 2.18
C PHE A 54 15.13 -3.74 3.13
N LEU A 55 15.99 -4.76 2.95
CA LEU A 55 17.19 -4.98 3.76
C LEU A 55 18.21 -3.84 3.59
N HIS A 56 18.40 -3.34 2.37
CA HIS A 56 19.25 -2.19 2.09
C HIS A 56 18.78 -0.94 2.84
N TYR A 57 17.49 -0.61 2.74
CA TYR A 57 16.91 0.51 3.45
C TYR A 57 17.03 0.33 4.97
N ALA A 58 16.68 -0.84 5.49
CA ALA A 58 16.77 -1.17 6.90
C ALA A 58 18.20 -0.98 7.45
N ARG A 59 19.22 -1.46 6.71
CA ARG A 59 20.63 -1.27 7.02
C ARG A 59 21.00 0.22 7.05
N SER A 60 20.53 1.01 6.09
CA SER A 60 20.77 2.46 6.03
C SER A 60 20.20 3.22 7.24
N LYS A 61 19.12 2.69 7.85
CA LYS A 61 18.48 3.26 9.04
C LYS A 61 18.96 2.64 10.36
N GLY A 62 19.93 1.73 10.32
CA GLY A 62 20.42 1.02 11.51
C GLY A 62 19.36 0.11 12.16
N TRP A 63 18.42 -0.41 11.38
CA TRP A 63 17.45 -1.40 11.85
C TRP A 63 18.11 -2.77 11.98
N SER A 64 17.65 -3.58 12.93
CA SER A 64 18.06 -4.98 13.04
C SER A 64 16.99 -5.86 12.40
N ILE A 65 17.42 -6.92 11.70
CA ILE A 65 16.51 -7.85 11.04
C ILE A 65 16.41 -9.12 11.87
N VAL A 66 15.18 -9.60 12.02
CA VAL A 66 14.86 -10.93 12.55
C VAL A 66 14.44 -11.79 11.34
N PRO A 67 15.38 -12.52 10.72
CA PRO A 67 15.09 -13.29 9.51
C PRO A 67 14.25 -14.53 9.83
N SER A 68 13.12 -14.65 9.14
CA SER A 68 12.26 -15.84 9.12
C SER A 68 12.48 -16.63 7.82
N LEU A 69 11.54 -17.49 7.45
CA LEU A 69 11.52 -18.20 6.18
C LEU A 69 11.40 -17.23 5.00
N TRP A 70 12.23 -17.41 3.99
CA TRP A 70 11.99 -16.92 2.64
C TRP A 70 12.03 -18.11 1.68
N CYS A 71 10.99 -18.29 0.88
CA CYS A 71 10.91 -19.36 -0.12
C CYS A 71 10.10 -18.91 -1.36
N GLY A 72 10.35 -19.55 -2.49
CA GLY A 72 9.56 -19.34 -3.70
C GLY A 72 9.56 -20.55 -4.62
N ALA A 73 8.46 -20.71 -5.36
CA ALA A 73 8.31 -21.70 -6.41
C ALA A 73 7.93 -21.01 -7.73
N VAL A 74 8.38 -21.57 -8.85
CA VAL A 74 8.06 -21.05 -10.17
C VAL A 74 6.55 -21.12 -10.44
N PRO A 75 6.00 -20.19 -11.26
CA PRO A 75 4.57 -20.18 -11.60
C PRO A 75 4.09 -21.55 -12.10
N SER A 76 3.06 -22.09 -11.46
CA SER A 76 2.50 -23.41 -11.77
C SER A 76 1.07 -23.52 -11.21
N SER A 77 0.53 -24.73 -11.00
CA SER A 77 -0.81 -24.91 -10.46
C SER A 77 -0.87 -24.60 -8.95
N TYR A 78 -1.97 -25.01 -8.32
CA TYR A 78 -2.20 -24.86 -6.88
C TYR A 78 -0.98 -25.27 -6.05
N VAL A 79 -0.69 -24.48 -5.01
CA VAL A 79 0.19 -24.92 -3.92
C VAL A 79 -0.52 -26.04 -3.17
N THR A 80 0.19 -27.13 -2.86
CA THR A 80 -0.44 -28.20 -2.09
C THR A 80 -0.75 -27.74 -0.67
N GLU A 81 -1.79 -28.30 -0.06
CA GLU A 81 -2.16 -27.97 1.33
C GLU A 81 -0.96 -28.19 2.29
N ASP A 82 -0.23 -29.31 2.16
CA ASP A 82 0.97 -29.58 2.97
C ASP A 82 2.06 -28.50 2.81
N ALA A 83 2.33 -28.05 1.58
CA ALA A 83 3.34 -27.04 1.33
C ALA A 83 2.92 -25.68 1.91
N PHE A 84 1.67 -25.27 1.69
CA PHE A 84 1.17 -23.99 2.17
C PHE A 84 1.09 -23.94 3.70
N GLU A 85 0.57 -24.99 4.34
CA GLU A 85 0.50 -25.08 5.80
C GLU A 85 1.90 -25.11 6.44
N ARG A 86 2.86 -25.82 5.82
CA ARG A 86 4.27 -25.80 6.28
C ARG A 86 4.86 -24.40 6.26
N ILE A 87 4.70 -23.68 5.15
CA ILE A 87 5.20 -22.30 5.00
C ILE A 87 4.57 -21.39 6.06
N CYS A 88 3.25 -21.48 6.23
CA CYS A 88 2.53 -20.72 7.24
C CYS A 88 3.01 -21.03 8.66
N ASP A 89 3.15 -22.31 9.01
CA ASP A 89 3.58 -22.75 10.33
C ASP A 89 5.00 -22.26 10.65
N GLU A 90 5.92 -22.38 9.69
CA GLU A 90 7.29 -21.90 9.84
C GLU A 90 7.35 -20.40 10.14
N ILE A 91 6.67 -19.58 9.34
CA ILE A 91 6.63 -18.12 9.54
C ILE A 91 5.92 -17.78 10.86
N CYS A 92 4.78 -18.41 11.13
CA CYS A 92 4.00 -18.16 12.34
C CYS A 92 4.75 -18.55 13.62
N ASN A 93 5.57 -19.61 13.59
CA ASN A 93 6.37 -20.01 14.73
C ASN A 93 7.48 -18.99 15.04
N ASP A 94 8.12 -18.41 14.01
CA ASP A 94 9.07 -17.32 14.20
C ASP A 94 8.39 -16.06 14.75
N VAL A 95 7.20 -15.74 14.23
CA VAL A 95 6.38 -14.62 14.72
C VAL A 95 6.02 -14.80 16.20
N LYS A 96 5.65 -16.02 16.62
CA LYS A 96 5.35 -16.35 18.03
C LYS A 96 6.57 -16.20 18.94
N ALA A 97 7.78 -16.46 18.45
CA ALA A 97 9.00 -16.28 19.23
C ALA A 97 9.25 -14.81 19.61
N GLY A 98 8.69 -13.86 18.85
CA GLY A 98 8.73 -12.44 19.15
C GLY A 98 10.12 -11.82 18.98
N GLY A 99 10.36 -10.69 19.66
CA GLY A 99 11.65 -9.99 19.62
C GLY A 99 11.80 -9.00 18.45
N PHE A 100 10.69 -8.60 17.84
CA PHE A 100 10.62 -7.59 16.79
C PHE A 100 9.53 -6.54 17.09
N ASP A 101 9.64 -5.39 16.43
CA ASP A 101 8.77 -4.21 16.59
C ASP A 101 7.85 -4.00 15.36
N ALA A 102 8.08 -4.74 14.28
CA ALA A 102 7.32 -4.69 13.04
C ALA A 102 7.54 -5.96 12.22
N VAL A 103 6.65 -6.20 11.25
CA VAL A 103 6.74 -7.30 10.29
C VAL A 103 6.77 -6.76 8.86
N TYR A 104 7.65 -7.33 8.04
CA TYR A 104 7.65 -7.17 6.60
C TYR A 104 7.54 -8.54 5.92
N LEU A 105 6.60 -8.64 4.98
CA LEU A 105 6.37 -9.85 4.18
C LEU A 105 6.63 -9.55 2.70
N ASP A 106 7.56 -10.28 2.08
CA ASP A 106 7.82 -10.22 0.65
C ASP A 106 7.00 -11.30 -0.07
N LEU A 107 5.83 -10.92 -0.60
CA LEU A 107 4.83 -11.86 -1.13
C LEU A 107 4.61 -11.65 -2.63
N HIS A 108 4.09 -12.66 -3.33
CA HIS A 108 3.72 -12.48 -4.75
C HIS A 108 2.37 -11.75 -4.84
N GLY A 109 1.36 -12.27 -4.15
CA GLY A 109 -0.01 -11.76 -4.15
C GLY A 109 -0.96 -12.51 -5.07
N ALA A 110 -0.52 -13.58 -5.73
CA ALA A 110 -1.35 -14.37 -6.66
C ALA A 110 -1.26 -15.87 -6.40
N GLY A 111 -0.90 -16.26 -5.17
CA GLY A 111 -0.88 -17.65 -4.76
C GLY A 111 -2.27 -18.17 -4.42
N VAL A 112 -2.55 -19.38 -4.89
CA VAL A 112 -3.75 -20.16 -4.55
C VAL A 112 -3.28 -21.54 -4.10
N ALA A 113 -3.73 -21.98 -2.93
CA ALA A 113 -3.49 -23.30 -2.38
C ALA A 113 -4.73 -24.19 -2.51
N GLU A 114 -4.57 -25.50 -2.38
CA GLU A 114 -5.69 -26.45 -2.45
C GLU A 114 -6.79 -26.18 -1.41
N ASN A 115 -6.42 -25.61 -0.26
CA ASN A 115 -7.29 -25.34 0.87
C ASN A 115 -7.57 -23.84 1.10
N GLU A 116 -6.98 -22.94 0.30
CA GLU A 116 -7.10 -21.49 0.48
C GLU A 116 -6.95 -20.74 -0.85
N ASP A 117 -7.96 -19.93 -1.19
CA ASP A 117 -8.00 -19.16 -2.44
C ASP A 117 -7.14 -17.87 -2.38
N ASP A 118 -6.90 -17.35 -1.17
CA ASP A 118 -6.12 -16.15 -0.88
C ASP A 118 -4.98 -16.47 0.08
N THR A 119 -3.91 -17.08 -0.45
CA THR A 119 -2.80 -17.58 0.38
C THR A 119 -2.08 -16.44 1.12
N GLU A 120 -1.92 -15.28 0.48
CA GLU A 120 -1.30 -14.11 1.07
C GLU A 120 -2.18 -13.49 2.16
N GLY A 121 -3.48 -13.29 1.92
CA GLY A 121 -4.40 -12.79 2.92
C GLY A 121 -4.55 -13.72 4.11
N GLU A 122 -4.51 -15.04 3.90
CA GLU A 122 -4.44 -16.04 4.97
C GLU A 122 -3.18 -15.88 5.82
N LEU A 123 -2.00 -15.88 5.21
CA LEU A 123 -0.74 -15.70 5.91
C LEU A 123 -0.68 -14.37 6.69
N ILE A 124 -1.01 -13.25 6.04
CA ILE A 124 -1.04 -11.92 6.70
C ILE A 124 -2.04 -11.94 7.86
N GLY A 125 -3.19 -12.60 7.68
CA GLY A 125 -4.21 -12.78 8.72
C GLY A 125 -3.70 -13.56 9.93
N ARG A 126 -3.03 -14.70 9.72
CA ARG A 126 -2.41 -15.49 10.80
C ARG A 126 -1.37 -14.67 11.55
N VAL A 127 -0.49 -13.96 10.83
CA VAL A 127 0.50 -13.07 11.43
C VAL A 127 -0.19 -11.98 12.27
N ARG A 128 -1.21 -11.30 11.72
CA ARG A 128 -1.99 -10.26 12.44
C ARG A 128 -2.59 -10.78 13.74
N GLN A 129 -3.16 -11.98 13.74
CA GLN A 129 -3.71 -12.59 14.96
C GLN A 129 -2.64 -12.80 16.04
N LEU A 130 -1.41 -13.15 15.66
CA LEU A 130 -0.30 -13.39 16.58
C LEU A 130 0.31 -12.10 17.13
N VAL A 131 0.45 -11.06 16.29
CA VAL A 131 1.12 -9.80 16.69
C VAL A 131 0.16 -8.74 17.23
N GLY A 132 -1.15 -8.93 17.04
CA GLY A 132 -2.21 -8.02 17.45
C GLY A 132 -2.36 -6.79 16.54
N GLU A 133 -3.40 -5.99 16.79
CA GLU A 133 -3.84 -4.87 15.94
C GLU A 133 -2.84 -3.72 15.78
N LYS A 134 -1.92 -3.57 16.73
CA LYS A 134 -1.05 -2.38 16.80
C LYS A 134 0.28 -2.58 16.06
N MET A 135 0.78 -3.82 16.01
CA MET A 135 2.08 -4.13 15.41
C MET A 135 2.04 -3.83 13.92
N PRO A 136 2.95 -3.00 13.38
CA PRO A 136 2.94 -2.71 11.95
C PRO A 136 3.27 -3.93 11.10
N ILE A 137 2.46 -4.18 10.07
CA ILE A 137 2.71 -5.18 9.04
C ILE A 137 2.72 -4.48 7.69
N VAL A 138 3.86 -4.51 6.97
CA VAL A 138 3.95 -4.01 5.59
C VAL A 138 4.27 -5.16 4.65
N VAL A 139 3.73 -5.12 3.44
CA VAL A 139 3.88 -6.18 2.45
C VAL A 139 4.37 -5.59 1.13
N SER A 140 5.27 -6.27 0.45
CA SER A 140 5.54 -6.02 -0.98
C SER A 140 4.87 -7.09 -1.83
N LEU A 141 4.39 -6.68 -3.01
CA LEU A 141 3.61 -7.51 -3.92
C LEU A 141 4.13 -7.40 -5.35
N ASP A 142 3.85 -8.42 -6.15
CA ASP A 142 3.90 -8.32 -7.60
C ASP A 142 2.76 -7.42 -8.11
N LEU A 143 2.90 -6.82 -9.30
CA LEU A 143 1.80 -6.08 -9.93
C LEU A 143 0.67 -7.00 -10.41
N HIS A 144 0.93 -8.29 -10.58
CA HIS A 144 -0.05 -9.32 -10.91
C HIS A 144 -0.86 -9.79 -9.69
N ALA A 145 -0.64 -9.22 -8.51
CA ALA A 145 -1.33 -9.62 -7.29
C ALA A 145 -2.86 -9.50 -7.38
N ASN A 146 -3.56 -10.54 -6.93
CA ASN A 146 -4.98 -10.54 -6.62
C ASN A 146 -5.22 -9.92 -5.24
N VAL A 147 -5.17 -8.58 -5.15
CA VAL A 147 -5.30 -7.88 -3.86
C VAL A 147 -6.70 -8.03 -3.27
N THR A 148 -6.81 -8.78 -2.17
CA THR A 148 -8.10 -9.05 -1.51
C THR A 148 -8.45 -8.07 -0.39
N GLU A 149 -9.72 -8.05 0.01
CA GLU A 149 -10.18 -7.30 1.17
C GLU A 149 -9.49 -7.76 2.47
N ARG A 150 -9.21 -9.06 2.57
CA ARG A 150 -8.53 -9.65 3.74
C ARG A 150 -7.11 -9.11 3.89
N MET A 151 -6.36 -9.03 2.79
CA MET A 151 -5.02 -8.40 2.77
C MET A 151 -5.09 -6.94 3.23
N LEU A 152 -6.01 -6.16 2.66
CA LEU A 152 -6.20 -4.73 2.99
C LEU A 152 -6.56 -4.49 4.46
N ARG A 153 -7.33 -5.40 5.07
CA ARG A 153 -7.71 -5.30 6.48
C ARG A 153 -6.53 -5.66 7.39
N SER A 154 -5.80 -6.72 7.07
CA SER A 154 -4.76 -7.30 7.93
C SER A 154 -3.40 -6.58 7.84
N ALA A 155 -3.02 -6.03 6.68
CA ALA A 155 -1.80 -5.24 6.52
C ALA A 155 -2.00 -3.76 6.86
N ASP A 156 -0.95 -3.10 7.35
CA ASP A 156 -0.90 -1.64 7.55
C ASP A 156 -0.48 -0.88 6.29
N GLY A 157 0.15 -1.57 5.34
CA GLY A 157 0.62 -0.99 4.09
C GLY A 157 1.04 -2.06 3.08
N MET A 158 0.83 -1.81 1.80
CA MET A 158 1.23 -2.71 0.71
C MET A 158 1.85 -1.89 -0.42
N VAL A 159 2.91 -2.40 -1.04
CA VAL A 159 3.58 -1.76 -2.19
C VAL A 159 3.77 -2.79 -3.29
N SER A 160 3.28 -2.50 -4.49
CA SER A 160 3.46 -3.36 -5.66
C SER A 160 4.57 -2.87 -6.58
N PHE A 161 5.07 -3.77 -7.45
CA PHE A 161 5.83 -3.38 -8.64
C PHE A 161 5.05 -2.36 -9.48
N ARG A 162 5.78 -1.56 -10.25
CA ARG A 162 5.24 -0.50 -11.12
C ARG A 162 5.69 -0.66 -12.57
N THR A 163 6.54 -1.64 -12.88
CA THR A 163 7.07 -1.88 -14.24
C THR A 163 6.67 -3.24 -14.79
N TYR A 164 6.43 -3.32 -16.10
CA TYR A 164 6.21 -4.56 -16.85
C TYR A 164 7.02 -4.49 -18.17
N PRO A 165 8.07 -5.32 -18.36
CA PRO A 165 8.58 -6.36 -17.45
C PRO A 165 9.09 -5.78 -16.13
N HIS A 166 9.02 -6.57 -15.06
CA HIS A 166 9.44 -6.13 -13.73
C HIS A 166 10.96 -5.93 -13.69
N VAL A 167 11.38 -4.70 -13.42
CA VAL A 167 12.78 -4.32 -13.22
C VAL A 167 12.97 -3.53 -11.94
N ASP A 168 11.88 -3.25 -11.21
CA ASP A 168 11.83 -2.39 -10.02
C ASP A 168 11.64 -3.17 -8.71
N TYR A 169 12.20 -4.38 -8.65
CA TYR A 169 12.12 -5.25 -7.47
C TYR A 169 12.70 -4.59 -6.22
N VAL A 170 13.93 -4.06 -6.33
CA VAL A 170 14.67 -3.47 -5.20
C VAL A 170 13.97 -2.19 -4.76
N GLU A 171 13.61 -1.33 -5.69
CA GLU A 171 12.90 -0.07 -5.44
C GLU A 171 11.57 -0.30 -4.72
N THR A 172 10.83 -1.36 -5.10
CA THR A 172 9.58 -1.74 -4.40
C THR A 172 9.84 -2.13 -2.95
N GLY A 173 10.92 -2.87 -2.70
CA GLY A 173 11.37 -3.21 -1.35
C GLY A 173 11.74 -1.99 -0.50
N GLU A 174 12.49 -1.05 -1.09
CA GLU A 174 12.86 0.21 -0.43
C GLU A 174 11.62 1.03 -0.09
N LEU A 175 10.65 1.15 -1.01
CA LEU A 175 9.38 1.83 -0.79
C LEU A 175 8.54 1.16 0.32
N ALA A 176 8.55 -0.16 0.40
CA ALA A 176 7.90 -0.88 1.50
C ALA A 176 8.57 -0.56 2.86
N ALA A 177 9.90 -0.46 2.90
CA ALA A 177 10.62 -0.07 4.10
C ALA A 177 10.39 1.42 4.47
N GLU A 178 10.30 2.31 3.49
CA GLU A 178 9.91 3.71 3.69
C GLU A 178 8.49 3.81 4.28
N LEU A 179 7.54 3.06 3.72
CA LEU A 179 6.17 3.00 4.23
C LEU A 179 6.14 2.51 5.69
N LEU A 180 6.92 1.47 6.02
CA LEU A 180 7.05 1.01 7.40
C LEU A 180 7.66 2.09 8.31
N SER A 181 8.72 2.76 7.85
CA SER A 181 9.37 3.84 8.58
C SER A 181 8.38 4.96 8.92
N ARG A 182 7.53 5.35 7.95
CA ARG A 182 6.48 6.35 8.16
C ARG A 182 5.40 5.84 9.10
N ARG A 183 4.88 4.63 8.89
CA ARG A 183 3.89 3.98 9.77
C ARG A 183 4.34 3.93 11.23
N MET A 184 5.62 3.66 11.47
CA MET A 184 6.23 3.64 12.80
C MET A 184 6.33 5.04 13.40
N ALA A 185 6.86 6.01 12.64
CA ALA A 185 6.98 7.39 13.09
C ALA A 185 5.62 8.03 13.43
N HIS A 186 4.57 7.69 12.68
CA HIS A 186 3.21 8.18 12.92
C HIS A 186 2.49 7.46 14.07
N GLY A 187 2.91 6.26 14.45
CA GLY A 187 2.24 5.43 15.47
C GLY A 187 0.86 4.89 15.06
N ARG A 188 0.36 5.22 13.87
CA ARG A 188 -0.90 4.76 13.27
C ARG A 188 -0.77 4.63 11.75
N ARG A 189 -1.69 3.92 11.09
CA ARG A 189 -1.78 3.83 9.61
C ARG A 189 -1.78 5.23 9.00
N GLU A 190 -1.16 5.39 7.84
CA GLU A 190 -1.08 6.68 7.17
C GLU A 190 -2.49 7.20 6.87
N THR A 191 -2.68 8.48 7.18
CA THR A 191 -3.90 9.23 6.92
C THR A 191 -3.45 10.63 6.57
N GLY A 192 -4.02 11.25 5.53
CA GLY A 192 -3.74 12.66 5.31
C GLY A 192 -4.22 13.53 6.47
N PRO A 193 -3.61 14.72 6.67
CA PRO A 193 -3.74 15.50 7.89
C PRO A 193 -5.17 15.92 8.19
N LYS A 194 -6.02 16.12 7.17
CA LYS A 194 -7.40 16.56 7.37
C LYS A 194 -8.33 15.41 7.71
N MET A 195 -8.27 14.32 6.96
CA MET A 195 -9.15 13.15 7.14
C MET A 195 -8.55 12.10 8.08
N THR A 196 -7.59 12.51 8.90
CA THR A 196 -6.94 11.69 9.90
C THR A 196 -7.92 10.81 10.69
N GLY A 197 -7.76 9.49 10.60
CA GLY A 197 -8.57 8.50 11.33
C GLY A 197 -9.92 8.15 10.70
N PHE A 198 -10.29 8.78 9.57
CA PHE A 198 -11.51 8.46 8.83
C PHE A 198 -11.21 7.56 7.64
N VAL A 199 -12.03 6.53 7.45
CA VAL A 199 -12.04 5.73 6.21
C VAL A 199 -13.11 6.31 5.29
N ALA A 200 -12.71 6.79 4.10
CA ALA A 200 -13.62 7.32 3.09
C ALA A 200 -13.93 6.27 2.02
N GLY A 201 -15.19 5.85 1.92
CA GLY A 201 -15.67 5.01 0.82
C GLY A 201 -16.02 5.85 -0.40
N LEU A 202 -15.13 5.87 -1.41
CA LEU A 202 -15.34 6.59 -2.67
C LEU A 202 -16.10 5.78 -3.73
N GLY A 203 -16.30 4.48 -3.49
CA GLY A 203 -16.88 3.55 -4.46
C GLY A 203 -16.06 3.47 -5.76
N PRO A 204 -16.64 2.95 -6.87
CA PRO A 204 -15.99 2.96 -8.17
C PRO A 204 -15.44 4.33 -8.52
N SER A 205 -14.16 4.34 -8.92
CA SER A 205 -13.41 5.55 -9.18
C SER A 205 -12.42 5.33 -10.33
N ALA A 206 -12.12 6.39 -11.07
CA ALA A 206 -11.19 6.36 -12.20
C ALA A 206 -10.44 7.69 -12.30
N CYS A 207 -9.20 7.63 -12.79
CA CYS A 207 -8.50 8.78 -13.32
C CYS A 207 -8.75 8.85 -14.83
N VAL A 208 -9.23 10.00 -15.33
CA VAL A 208 -9.44 10.25 -16.76
C VAL A 208 -8.48 11.35 -17.19
N GLU A 209 -7.74 11.12 -18.27
CA GLU A 209 -6.86 12.12 -18.87
C GLU A 209 -7.50 12.73 -20.12
N THR A 210 -7.43 14.06 -20.24
CA THR A 210 -7.79 14.78 -21.46
C THR A 210 -6.95 16.03 -21.63
N GLY A 211 -6.25 16.16 -22.76
CA GLY A 211 -5.45 17.35 -23.07
C GLY A 211 -4.39 17.69 -22.01
N GLY A 212 -3.80 16.66 -21.38
CA GLY A 212 -2.81 16.82 -20.29
C GLY A 212 -3.43 17.20 -18.93
N VAL A 213 -4.76 17.15 -18.78
CA VAL A 213 -5.46 17.34 -17.51
C VAL A 213 -5.91 15.98 -16.97
N LEU A 214 -5.51 15.68 -15.74
CA LEU A 214 -5.97 14.50 -15.00
C LEU A 214 -7.21 14.86 -14.18
N VAL A 215 -8.27 14.06 -14.33
CA VAL A 215 -9.55 14.23 -13.64
C VAL A 215 -9.86 12.99 -12.82
N VAL A 216 -9.91 13.16 -11.50
CA VAL A 216 -10.35 12.10 -10.58
C VAL A 216 -11.87 12.08 -10.54
N VAL A 217 -12.47 10.97 -10.98
CA VAL A 217 -13.91 10.71 -10.94
C VAL A 217 -14.17 9.63 -9.90
N ALA A 218 -15.12 9.88 -8.99
CA ALA A 218 -15.55 8.93 -7.98
C ALA A 218 -17.08 8.93 -7.86
N SER A 219 -17.66 7.75 -7.64
CA SER A 219 -19.10 7.58 -7.40
C SER A 219 -19.55 8.09 -6.03
N GLY A 220 -18.66 8.05 -5.04
CA GLY A 220 -18.86 8.54 -3.70
C GLY A 220 -18.70 10.06 -3.60
N LYS A 221 -19.62 10.72 -2.91
CA LYS A 221 -19.57 12.17 -2.71
C LYS A 221 -18.73 12.51 -1.48
N ILE A 222 -17.50 12.93 -1.70
CA ILE A 222 -16.64 13.55 -0.67
C ILE A 222 -16.00 14.82 -1.21
N GLY A 223 -15.67 15.76 -0.33
CA GLY A 223 -14.87 16.92 -0.71
C GLY A 223 -13.40 16.53 -0.86
N ALA A 224 -12.72 17.06 -1.87
CA ALA A 224 -11.28 16.97 -2.06
C ALA A 224 -10.54 17.81 -0.99
N GLN A 225 -10.52 17.30 0.24
CA GLN A 225 -9.98 17.99 1.41
C GLN A 225 -8.62 17.43 1.84
N ASP A 226 -8.19 16.37 1.16
CA ASP A 226 -7.03 15.57 1.49
C ASP A 226 -6.44 14.98 0.18
N ARG A 227 -5.11 14.97 0.05
CA ARG A 227 -4.37 14.51 -1.13
C ARG A 227 -4.51 13.00 -1.35
N GLU A 228 -4.84 12.24 -0.32
CA GLU A 228 -5.12 10.80 -0.46
C GLU A 228 -6.31 10.52 -1.40
N LEU A 229 -7.24 11.47 -1.52
CA LEU A 229 -8.36 11.39 -2.46
C LEU A 229 -7.93 11.54 -3.93
N PHE A 230 -6.67 11.83 -4.20
CA PHE A 230 -6.07 11.82 -5.52
C PHE A 230 -5.12 10.64 -5.70
N ARG A 231 -4.29 10.37 -4.68
CA ARG A 231 -3.27 9.31 -4.72
C ARG A 231 -3.87 7.93 -4.94
N PHE A 232 -5.07 7.67 -4.42
CA PHE A 232 -5.71 6.38 -4.58
C PHE A 232 -6.04 6.00 -6.04
N VAL A 233 -6.10 6.98 -6.96
CA VAL A 233 -6.24 6.75 -8.42
C VAL A 233 -4.96 7.08 -9.20
N GLY A 234 -3.81 7.09 -8.52
CA GLY A 234 -2.50 7.31 -9.14
C GLY A 234 -2.20 8.78 -9.48
N VAL A 235 -3.00 9.74 -9.01
CA VAL A 235 -2.70 11.17 -9.18
C VAL A 235 -1.93 11.66 -7.97
N HIS A 236 -0.68 12.07 -8.18
CA HIS A 236 0.21 12.58 -7.13
C HIS A 236 0.18 14.12 -7.12
N PRO A 237 -0.53 14.77 -6.17
CA PRO A 237 -0.73 16.22 -6.23
C PRO A 237 0.58 17.01 -6.21
N GLU A 238 1.59 16.54 -5.48
CA GLU A 238 2.95 17.10 -5.45
C GLU A 238 3.67 17.18 -6.81
N GLN A 239 3.24 16.41 -7.81
CA GLN A 239 3.81 16.42 -9.16
C GLN A 239 3.05 17.33 -10.12
N MET A 240 1.90 17.87 -9.69
CA MET A 240 1.02 18.66 -10.54
C MET A 240 1.41 20.13 -10.49
N LYS A 241 1.46 20.78 -11.65
CA LYS A 241 1.67 22.25 -11.74
C LYS A 241 0.51 23.04 -11.15
N ILE A 242 -0.71 22.50 -11.26
CA ILE A 242 -1.94 23.11 -10.77
C ILE A 242 -2.83 21.98 -10.24
N ILE A 243 -3.40 22.17 -9.05
CA ILE A 243 -4.37 21.25 -8.46
C ILE A 243 -5.69 21.99 -8.28
N VAL A 244 -6.77 21.43 -8.80
CA VAL A 244 -8.12 21.98 -8.61
C VAL A 244 -8.88 21.14 -7.60
N VAL A 245 -9.27 21.77 -6.50
CA VAL A 245 -10.10 21.14 -5.46
C VAL A 245 -11.42 21.89 -5.31
N LYS A 246 -12.53 21.15 -5.28
CA LYS A 246 -13.85 21.74 -5.03
C LYS A 246 -14.06 21.97 -3.52
N SER A 247 -13.44 23.03 -2.99
CA SER A 247 -13.48 23.38 -1.58
C SER A 247 -13.20 24.86 -1.39
N SER A 248 -13.88 25.51 -0.44
CA SER A 248 -13.62 26.92 -0.10
C SER A 248 -12.56 27.09 0.99
N ASN A 249 -12.39 26.10 1.86
CA ASN A 249 -11.48 26.23 3.02
C ASN A 249 -10.80 24.93 3.47
N HIS A 250 -11.52 23.82 3.56
CA HIS A 250 -11.01 22.59 4.18
C HIS A 250 -9.78 21.99 3.48
N PHE A 251 -9.57 22.28 2.19
CA PHE A 251 -8.41 21.81 1.45
C PHE A 251 -7.09 22.39 1.99
N ARG A 252 -7.14 23.56 2.65
CA ARG A 252 -5.93 24.24 3.12
C ARG A 252 -5.09 23.38 4.05
N ALA A 253 -5.74 22.54 4.85
CA ALA A 253 -5.07 21.67 5.82
C ALA A 253 -4.05 20.70 5.20
N ASP A 254 -4.20 20.33 3.92
CA ASP A 254 -3.29 19.37 3.27
C ASP A 254 -2.66 19.88 1.96
N PHE A 255 -3.26 20.88 1.31
CA PHE A 255 -2.77 21.41 0.04
C PHE A 255 -1.93 22.68 0.19
N VAL A 256 -2.10 23.48 1.25
CA VAL A 256 -1.23 24.67 1.48
C VAL A 256 0.25 24.29 1.61
N PRO A 257 0.64 23.17 2.25
CA PRO A 257 2.03 22.77 2.29
C PRO A 257 2.68 22.46 0.93
N LEU A 258 1.91 22.39 -0.17
CA LEU A 258 2.43 22.18 -1.52
C LEU A 258 2.84 23.47 -2.24
N VAL A 259 2.49 24.64 -1.70
CA VAL A 259 2.73 25.93 -2.34
C VAL A 259 3.74 26.76 -1.56
N GLU A 260 4.47 27.64 -2.23
CA GLU A 260 5.50 28.47 -1.60
C GLU A 260 4.87 29.63 -0.81
N ASN A 261 3.80 30.22 -1.34
CA ASN A 261 3.12 31.35 -0.74
C ASN A 261 1.60 31.18 -0.86
N GLU A 262 0.94 30.89 0.26
CA GLU A 262 -0.51 30.67 0.31
C GLU A 262 -1.31 31.84 -0.29
N GLN A 263 -0.85 33.08 -0.07
CA GLN A 263 -1.59 34.28 -0.45
C GLN A 263 -1.56 34.52 -1.96
N THR A 264 -0.54 34.03 -2.67
CA THR A 264 -0.40 34.20 -4.13
C THR A 264 -0.75 32.94 -4.90
N ASP A 265 -0.46 31.77 -4.34
CA ASP A 265 -0.52 30.50 -5.05
C ASP A 265 -1.87 29.81 -4.86
N VAL A 266 -2.61 30.14 -3.78
CA VAL A 266 -3.98 29.65 -3.55
C VAL A 266 -5.00 30.63 -4.12
N VAL A 267 -5.48 30.33 -5.32
CA VAL A 267 -6.46 31.17 -6.03
C VAL A 267 -7.88 30.63 -5.87
N ILE A 268 -8.80 31.48 -5.40
CA ILE A 268 -10.24 31.17 -5.39
C ILE A 268 -10.84 31.50 -6.76
N ALA A 269 -11.16 30.46 -7.54
CA ALA A 269 -11.81 30.62 -8.83
C ALA A 269 -13.32 30.92 -8.68
N LYS A 270 -13.81 32.00 -9.30
CA LYS A 270 -15.26 32.24 -9.46
C LYS A 270 -15.82 31.31 -10.55
N ALA A 271 -16.18 30.09 -10.16
CA ALA A 271 -16.83 29.11 -11.04
C ALA A 271 -18.36 29.18 -10.93
N ARG A 272 -19.06 28.86 -12.03
CA ARG A 272 -20.52 28.68 -12.01
C ARG A 272 -20.88 27.43 -11.19
N GLY A 273 -21.92 27.51 -10.37
CA GLY A 273 -22.40 26.35 -9.64
C GLY A 273 -23.29 26.71 -8.44
N ALA A 274 -23.79 25.69 -7.76
CA ALA A 274 -24.69 25.83 -6.61
C ALA A 274 -24.03 26.41 -5.34
N ALA A 275 -22.70 26.47 -5.31
CA ALA A 275 -21.92 27.01 -4.19
C ALA A 275 -21.00 28.12 -4.71
N ALA A 276 -21.57 29.29 -4.98
CA ALA A 276 -20.83 30.44 -5.47
C ALA A 276 -19.84 30.95 -4.42
N ALA A 277 -18.65 31.34 -4.87
CA ALA A 277 -17.62 31.91 -3.98
C ALA A 277 -18.03 33.29 -3.42
N ASP A 278 -18.82 34.06 -4.18
CA ASP A 278 -19.43 35.31 -3.73
C ASP A 278 -20.89 35.05 -3.35
N PRO A 279 -21.28 35.17 -2.07
CA PRO A 279 -22.67 34.99 -1.65
C PRO A 279 -23.63 35.97 -2.33
N GLY A 280 -23.16 37.13 -2.80
CA GLY A 280 -23.96 38.11 -3.54
C GLY A 280 -24.42 37.61 -4.92
N ASP A 281 -23.80 36.56 -5.45
CA ASP A 281 -24.16 35.96 -6.75
C ASP A 281 -25.26 34.88 -6.60
N LEU A 282 -25.63 34.51 -5.37
CA LEU A 282 -26.67 33.53 -5.10
C LEU A 282 -28.08 34.16 -5.19
N PRO A 283 -29.07 33.44 -5.75
CA PRO A 283 -30.43 33.95 -5.95
C PRO A 283 -31.26 33.85 -4.66
N TRP A 284 -30.89 34.62 -3.63
CA TRP A 284 -31.57 34.63 -2.35
C TRP A 284 -33.04 35.07 -2.48
N ARG A 285 -33.97 34.23 -2.03
CA ARG A 285 -35.42 34.53 -2.05
C ARG A 285 -36.01 34.91 -0.70
N LYS A 286 -35.33 34.56 0.40
CA LYS A 286 -35.80 34.70 1.78
C LYS A 286 -34.85 35.50 2.67
N LEU A 287 -33.80 36.07 2.09
CA LEU A 287 -32.78 36.79 2.86
C LEU A 287 -33.25 38.24 3.05
N PRO A 288 -33.34 38.75 4.30
CA PRO A 288 -33.71 40.13 4.55
C PRO A 288 -32.81 41.12 3.83
N ASP A 289 -33.35 42.27 3.44
CA ASP A 289 -32.60 43.32 2.71
C ASP A 289 -31.49 43.95 3.58
N SER A 290 -31.61 43.86 4.91
CA SER A 290 -30.61 44.33 5.86
C SER A 290 -29.35 43.45 5.94
N ILE A 291 -29.39 42.21 5.44
CA ILE A 291 -28.23 41.32 5.49
C ILE A 291 -27.29 41.64 4.33
N ARG A 292 -26.07 42.01 4.68
CA ARG A 292 -24.97 42.23 3.74
C ARG A 292 -24.58 40.92 3.07
N ARG A 293 -24.55 40.91 1.74
CA ARG A 293 -24.25 39.71 0.91
C ARG A 293 -22.85 39.73 0.31
N ARG A 294 -22.14 40.86 0.44
CA ARG A 294 -20.77 41.09 -0.02
C ARG A 294 -19.97 41.80 1.08
N PRO A 295 -18.65 41.57 1.19
CA PRO A 295 -17.75 42.34 2.05
C PRO A 295 -17.78 43.85 1.78
#